data_AF-A0A9P7RNF9-F1
#
_entry.id   AF-A0A9P7RNF9-F1
#
_cell.length_a   1.000
_cell.length_b   1.000
_cell.length_c   1.000
_cell.angle_alpha   90.00
_cell.angle_beta   90.00
_cell.angle_gamma   90.00
#
_symmetry.space_group_name_H-M   'P 1'
#
loop_
_entity.id
_entity.type
_entity.pdbx_description
1 polymer ?
#
loop_
_entity_poly.entity_id
_entity_poly.type
_entity_poly.pdbx_seq_one_letter_code
_entity_poly.pdbx_strand_id
1 'polypeptide(L)'
;MAYDLFNSAWTGGHLYRHDLESIFYVLLYLCVQYTRPGKQVSASAKHKFPQPKFKPEPTDFFQHFASWLTEIQGQLCDGYCDYVRFRRSQQIKLDEGLTFDDQTLGGHFTYAIVNGIMSTFTGVELKERTESLD
;
A
#
# COMPACT_ATOMS: atom_id res chain seq x y z
N MET A 1 -8.41 4.10 -3.43
CA MET A 1 -7.58 4.34 -2.24
C MET A 1 -8.46 4.27 -0.98
N ALA A 2 -7.95 3.92 0.19
CA ALA A 2 -8.66 3.97 1.47
C ALA A 2 -9.08 5.42 1.80
N TYR A 3 -8.35 6.40 1.24
CA TYR A 3 -8.78 7.79 1.16
C TYR A 3 -10.18 7.97 0.52
N ASP A 4 -10.58 7.12 -0.43
CA ASP A 4 -11.90 7.16 -1.08
C ASP A 4 -13.03 7.04 -0.03
N LEU A 5 -12.81 6.30 1.05
CA LEU A 5 -13.79 6.14 2.13
C LEU A 5 -14.05 7.43 2.91
N PHE A 6 -13.14 8.41 2.83
CA PHE A 6 -13.32 9.74 3.41
C PHE A 6 -13.93 10.75 2.43
N ASN A 7 -14.05 10.39 1.16
CA ASN A 7 -14.63 11.25 0.13
C ASN A 7 -16.15 11.05 0.07
N SER A 8 -16.93 12.09 0.38
CA SER A 8 -18.41 12.02 0.33
C SER A 8 -18.98 11.76 -1.06
N ALA A 9 -18.19 11.98 -2.12
CA ALA A 9 -18.58 11.65 -3.50
C ALA A 9 -18.35 10.17 -3.86
N TRP A 10 -17.69 9.40 -2.99
CA TRP A 10 -17.43 7.98 -3.24
C TRP A 10 -18.68 7.13 -2.98
N THR A 11 -19.12 6.40 -4.00
CA THR A 11 -20.30 5.51 -3.95
C THR A 11 -19.95 4.04 -4.10
N GLY A 12 -18.69 3.69 -4.35
CA GLY A 12 -18.24 2.30 -4.58
C GLY A 12 -18.13 1.45 -3.31
N GLY A 13 -18.47 2.00 -2.14
CA GLY A 13 -18.48 1.28 -0.87
C GLY A 13 -17.09 0.83 -0.41
N HIS A 14 -17.05 -0.16 0.47
CA HIS A 14 -15.81 -0.78 0.91
C HIS A 14 -15.31 -1.77 -0.15
N LEU A 15 -14.02 -1.68 -0.50
CA LEU A 15 -13.39 -2.55 -1.48
C LEU A 15 -12.22 -3.29 -0.83
N TYR A 16 -11.91 -4.46 -1.35
CA TYR A 16 -10.81 -5.30 -0.88
C TYR A 16 -9.47 -4.54 -0.78
N ARG A 17 -9.14 -3.74 -1.80
CA ARG A 17 -7.95 -2.87 -1.80
C ARG A 17 -7.83 -1.94 -0.57
N HIS A 18 -8.94 -1.54 0.04
CA HIS A 18 -8.92 -0.60 1.17
C HIS A 18 -8.34 -1.24 2.44
N ASP A 19 -8.58 -2.54 2.65
CA ASP A 19 -8.00 -3.28 3.78
C ASP A 19 -6.49 -3.38 3.65
N LEU A 20 -6.03 -3.81 2.47
CA LEU A 20 -4.61 -3.94 2.16
C LEU A 20 -3.87 -2.59 2.25
N GLU A 21 -4.51 -1.50 1.82
CA GLU A 21 -3.92 -0.17 1.86
C GLU A 21 -3.88 0.37 3.30
N SER A 22 -4.88 0.03 4.11
CA SER A 22 -4.86 0.37 5.54
C SER A 22 -3.72 -0.35 6.26
N ILE A 23 -3.44 -1.61 5.93
CA ILE A 23 -2.27 -2.35 6.43
C ILE A 23 -0.97 -1.64 6.04
N PHE A 24 -0.86 -1.21 4.78
CA PHE A 24 0.28 -0.42 4.32
C PHE A 24 0.47 0.87 5.14
N TYR A 25 -0.59 1.63 5.39
CA TYR A 25 -0.49 2.85 6.18
C TYR A 25 -0.09 2.60 7.64
N VAL A 26 -0.58 1.52 8.25
CA VAL A 26 -0.17 1.12 9.60
C VAL A 26 1.33 0.77 9.62
N LEU A 27 1.79 -0.06 8.68
CA LEU A 27 3.21 -0.41 8.56
C LEU A 27 4.07 0.83 8.34
N LEU A 28 3.67 1.71 7.42
CA LEU A 28 4.37 2.94 7.13
C LEU A 28 4.48 3.81 8.38
N TYR A 29 3.38 4.02 9.09
CA TYR A 29 3.34 4.82 10.30
C TYR A 29 4.27 4.27 11.39
N LEU A 30 4.24 2.95 11.63
CA LEU A 30 5.14 2.30 12.57
C LEU A 30 6.60 2.52 12.18
N CYS A 31 6.94 2.28 10.92
CA CYS A 31 8.31 2.35 10.44
C CYS A 31 8.92 3.75 10.52
N VAL A 32 8.13 4.81 10.29
CA VAL A 32 8.63 6.19 10.23
C VAL A 32 8.46 6.96 11.54
N GLN A 33 7.54 6.56 12.42
CA GLN A 33 7.25 7.29 13.67
C GLN A 33 7.83 6.62 14.92
N TYR A 34 8.35 5.40 14.85
CA TYR A 34 8.87 4.69 16.02
C TYR A 34 10.34 4.36 15.86
N THR A 35 11.13 4.60 16.91
CA THR A 35 12.54 4.17 16.99
C THR A 35 12.70 2.71 17.39
N ARG A 36 11.65 2.13 17.98
CA ARG A 36 11.50 0.73 18.39
C ARG A 36 10.05 0.51 18.86
N PRO A 37 9.56 -0.73 19.03
CA PRO A 37 8.24 -0.98 19.58
C PRO A 37 8.01 -0.22 20.90
N GLY A 38 6.91 0.53 20.98
CA GLY A 38 6.54 1.32 22.15
C GLY A 38 7.31 2.63 22.38
N LYS A 39 8.26 3.00 21.50
CA LYS A 39 9.00 4.29 21.61
C LYS A 39 8.90 5.12 20.34
N GLN A 40 8.03 6.12 20.37
CA GLN A 40 7.85 7.09 19.28
C GLN A 40 9.08 8.00 19.12
N VAL A 41 9.35 8.46 17.91
CA VAL A 41 10.31 9.54 17.61
C VAL A 41 9.76 10.81 18.26
N SER A 42 10.58 11.50 19.06
CA SER A 42 10.20 12.70 19.82
C SER A 42 10.06 13.92 18.92
N ALA A 43 9.08 13.90 18.01
CA ALA A 43 8.45 15.02 17.32
C ALA A 43 7.56 14.42 16.23
N SER A 44 6.26 14.49 16.44
CA SER A 44 5.22 14.06 15.49
C SER A 44 5.34 14.83 14.17
N ALA A 45 6.07 14.27 13.21
CA ALA A 45 6.00 14.75 11.84
C ALA A 45 4.59 14.43 11.34
N LYS A 46 3.76 15.46 11.18
CA LYS A 46 2.45 15.36 10.53
C LYS A 46 2.70 14.95 9.07
N HIS A 47 2.81 13.66 8.79
CA HIS A 47 2.95 13.19 7.43
C HIS A 47 1.61 13.34 6.72
N LYS A 48 1.62 14.12 5.64
CA LYS A 48 0.54 14.12 4.66
C LYS A 48 0.57 12.76 3.97
N PHE A 49 -0.60 12.24 3.59
CA PHE A 49 -0.76 10.99 2.85
C PHE A 49 0.34 10.82 1.78
N PRO A 50 0.89 9.61 1.61
CA PRO A 50 2.01 9.39 0.73
C PRO A 50 1.62 9.79 -0.68
N GLN A 51 2.30 10.81 -1.18
CA GLN A 51 2.20 11.24 -2.56
C GLN A 51 3.02 10.28 -3.44
N PRO A 52 2.84 10.30 -4.76
CA PRO A 52 3.64 9.48 -5.69
C PRO A 52 5.16 9.67 -5.57
N LYS A 53 5.62 10.76 -4.94
CA LYS A 53 7.04 11.07 -4.69
C LYS A 53 7.49 10.82 -3.25
N PHE A 54 6.60 10.34 -2.38
CA PHE A 54 6.97 10.00 -1.02
C PHE A 54 7.91 8.80 -1.07
N LYS A 55 9.08 8.91 -0.45
CA LYS A 55 9.96 7.77 -0.21
C LYS A 55 9.88 7.46 1.27
N PRO A 56 9.48 6.23 1.66
CA PRO A 56 9.48 5.85 3.05
C PRO A 56 10.92 5.80 3.52
N GLU A 57 11.24 6.57 4.56
CA GLU A 57 12.53 6.52 5.25
C GLU A 57 12.25 5.93 6.65
N PRO A 58 12.28 4.60 6.81
CA PRO A 58 12.11 3.98 8.13
C PRO A 58 13.20 4.44 9.09
N THR A 59 12.90 4.43 10.38
CA THR A 59 13.95 4.58 11.40
C THR A 59 14.91 3.39 11.38
N ASP A 60 16.09 3.55 11.98
CA ASP A 60 17.14 2.52 12.01
C ASP A 60 16.62 1.14 12.43
N PHE A 61 15.71 1.06 13.40
CA PHE A 61 15.15 -0.21 13.85
C PHE A 61 14.26 -0.88 12.78
N PHE A 62 13.53 -0.09 12.00
CA PHE A 62 12.60 -0.56 10.97
C PHE A 62 13.19 -0.50 9.55
N GLN A 63 14.49 -0.20 9.39
CA GLN A 63 15.14 -0.05 8.07
C GLN A 63 14.90 -1.24 7.12
N HIS A 64 14.78 -2.45 7.67
CA HIS A 64 14.58 -3.67 6.90
C HIS A 64 13.19 -3.80 6.27
N PHE A 65 12.22 -2.97 6.69
CA PHE A 65 10.89 -2.86 6.07
C PHE A 65 10.88 -1.95 4.84
N ALA A 66 11.99 -1.26 4.52
CA ALA A 66 12.04 -0.31 3.40
C ALA A 66 11.67 -0.93 2.05
N SER A 67 12.08 -2.18 1.77
CA SER A 67 11.73 -2.87 0.53
C SER A 67 10.22 -3.12 0.46
N TRP A 68 9.59 -3.62 1.52
CA TRP A 68 8.12 -3.77 1.57
C TRP A 68 7.39 -2.47 1.31
N LEU A 69 7.77 -1.41 2.02
CA LEU A 69 7.10 -0.11 1.88
C LEU A 69 7.26 0.43 0.46
N THR A 70 8.45 0.28 -0.14
CA THR A 70 8.72 0.76 -1.50
C THR A 70 7.93 -0.02 -2.54
N GLU A 71 7.91 -1.34 -2.46
CA GLU A 71 7.23 -2.20 -3.43
C GLU A 71 5.71 -2.05 -3.36
N ILE A 72 5.15 -2.07 -2.15
CA ILE A 72 3.71 -1.86 -1.92
C ILE A 72 3.29 -0.47 -2.40
N GLN A 73 4.10 0.57 -2.11
CA GLN A 73 3.81 1.91 -2.59
C GLN A 73 3.88 2.00 -4.12
N GLY A 74 4.83 1.31 -4.76
CA GLY A 74 4.93 1.22 -6.22
C GLY A 74 3.64 0.70 -6.83
N GLN A 75 3.14 -0.44 -6.34
CA GLN A 75 1.87 -1.05 -6.81
C GLN A 75 0.67 -0.10 -6.64
N LEU A 76 0.57 0.61 -5.51
CA LEU A 76 -0.47 1.61 -5.29
C LEU A 76 -0.35 2.78 -6.27
N CYS A 77 0.87 3.27 -6.54
CA CYS A 77 1.10 4.38 -7.47
C CYS A 77 0.77 3.99 -8.91
N ASP A 78 1.22 2.82 -9.36
CA ASP A 78 1.00 2.33 -10.72
C ASP A 78 -0.48 2.09 -10.98
N GLY A 79 -1.16 1.38 -10.07
CA GLY A 79 -2.60 1.16 -10.16
C GLY A 79 -3.42 2.45 -10.13
N TYR A 80 -3.01 3.43 -9.32
CA TYR A 80 -3.69 4.74 -9.32
C TYR A 80 -3.44 5.52 -10.62
N CYS A 81 -2.24 5.45 -11.19
CA CYS A 81 -1.95 6.05 -12.49
C CYS A 81 -2.82 5.43 -13.59
N ASP A 82 -2.98 4.11 -13.58
CA ASP A 82 -3.83 3.40 -14.53
C ASP A 82 -5.32 3.71 -14.33
N TYR A 83 -5.78 3.82 -13.08
CA TYR A 83 -7.12 4.31 -12.78
C TYR A 83 -7.36 5.71 -13.35
N VAL A 84 -6.43 6.65 -13.17
CA VAL A 84 -6.55 8.01 -13.73
C VAL A 84 -6.60 7.98 -15.26
N ARG A 85 -5.75 7.17 -15.91
CA ARG A 85 -5.76 6.98 -17.37
C ARG A 85 -7.09 6.42 -17.86
N PHE A 86 -7.60 5.39 -17.20
CA PHE A 86 -8.91 4.78 -17.47
C PHE A 86 -10.05 5.80 -17.34
N ARG A 87 -10.09 6.56 -16.24
CA ARG A 87 -11.13 7.59 -16.03
C ARG A 87 -11.09 8.65 -17.13
N ARG A 88 -9.90 9.02 -17.58
CA ARG A 88 -9.71 9.97 -18.69
C ARG A 88 -10.19 9.41 -20.02
N SER A 89 -9.87 8.14 -20.35
CA SER A 89 -10.31 7.51 -21.60
C SER A 89 -11.83 7.39 -21.68
N GLN A 90 -12.47 7.05 -20.56
CA GLN A 90 -13.94 7.00 -20.45
C GLN A 90 -14.59 8.38 -20.64
N GLN A 91 -13.99 9.44 -20.10
CA GLN A 91 -14.53 10.79 -20.24
C GLN A 91 -14.51 11.29 -21.69
N ILE A 92 -13.51 10.88 -22.47
CA ILE A 92 -13.38 11.23 -23.90
C ILE A 92 -14.01 10.19 -24.84
N LYS A 93 -14.70 9.17 -24.30
CA LYS A 93 -15.33 8.06 -25.04
C LYS A 93 -14.38 7.35 -26.02
N LEU A 94 -13.09 7.26 -25.68
CA LEU A 94 -12.12 6.60 -26.56
C LEU A 94 -12.33 5.08 -26.57
N ASP A 95 -12.76 4.51 -25.44
CA ASP A 95 -12.88 3.07 -25.23
C ASP A 95 -14.18 2.72 -24.47
N GLU A 96 -15.34 2.86 -25.13
CA GLU A 96 -16.66 2.67 -24.51
C GLU A 96 -16.92 1.25 -23.93
N GLY A 97 -16.06 0.26 -24.20
CA GLY A 97 -16.15 -1.10 -23.66
C GLY A 97 -15.13 -1.44 -22.57
N LEU A 98 -14.20 -0.53 -22.25
CA LEU A 98 -13.15 -0.82 -21.27
C LEU A 98 -13.74 -0.79 -19.85
N THR A 99 -13.42 -1.79 -19.04
CA THR A 99 -13.75 -1.85 -17.62
C THR A 99 -12.49 -1.78 -16.78
N PHE A 100 -12.57 -1.19 -15.60
CA PHE A 100 -11.47 -1.16 -14.63
C PHE A 100 -11.85 -1.98 -13.41
N ASP A 101 -10.94 -2.85 -12.95
CA ASP A 101 -11.15 -3.59 -11.71
C ASP A 101 -10.86 -2.70 -10.50
N ASP A 102 -11.91 -2.12 -9.95
CA ASP A 102 -11.81 -1.37 -8.71
C ASP A 102 -11.39 -2.23 -7.51
N GLN A 103 -11.74 -3.52 -7.43
CA GLN A 103 -11.41 -4.32 -6.24
C GLN A 103 -9.90 -4.44 -6.02
N THR A 104 -9.14 -4.50 -7.12
CA THR A 104 -7.70 -4.77 -7.10
C THR A 104 -6.88 -3.62 -7.68
N LEU A 105 -7.50 -2.47 -7.92
CA LEU A 105 -6.86 -1.31 -8.56
C LEU A 105 -6.23 -1.68 -9.92
N GLY A 106 -7.00 -2.34 -10.78
CA GLY A 106 -6.55 -2.76 -12.11
C GLY A 106 -5.59 -3.95 -12.07
N GLY A 107 -5.64 -4.79 -11.04
CA GLY A 107 -4.77 -5.94 -10.85
C GLY A 107 -3.44 -5.63 -10.15
N HIS A 108 -3.13 -4.35 -9.89
CA HIS A 108 -1.89 -3.93 -9.23
C HIS A 108 -1.89 -4.22 -7.73
N PHE A 109 -3.05 -4.25 -7.09
CA PHE A 109 -3.16 -4.35 -5.64
C PHE A 109 -4.05 -5.52 -5.21
N THR A 110 -3.50 -6.72 -5.38
CA THR A 110 -4.16 -8.00 -5.05
C THR A 110 -3.57 -8.63 -3.79
N TYR A 111 -4.28 -9.60 -3.19
CA TYR A 111 -3.71 -10.46 -2.13
C TYR A 111 -2.39 -11.08 -2.56
N ALA A 112 -2.35 -11.69 -3.75
CA ALA A 112 -1.19 -12.43 -4.22
C ALA A 112 0.05 -11.53 -4.36
N ILE A 113 -0.13 -10.30 -4.84
CA ILE A 113 0.96 -9.32 -4.95
C ILE A 113 1.45 -8.92 -3.56
N VAL A 114 0.54 -8.51 -2.66
CA VAL A 114 0.94 -8.10 -1.30
C VAL A 114 1.57 -9.25 -0.52
N ASN A 115 1.00 -10.45 -0.62
CA ASN A 115 1.55 -11.65 -0.01
C ASN A 115 2.94 -11.98 -0.57
N GLY A 116 3.14 -11.88 -1.89
CA GLY A 116 4.45 -12.11 -2.51
C GLY A 116 5.52 -11.12 -2.06
N ILE A 117 5.17 -9.85 -1.87
CA ILE A 117 6.07 -8.85 -1.29
C ILE A 117 6.38 -9.22 0.17
N MET A 118 5.34 -9.44 0.97
CA MET A 118 5.46 -9.67 2.42
C MET A 118 6.01 -11.05 2.78
N SER A 119 6.06 -12.01 1.84
CA SER A 119 6.70 -13.32 2.04
C SER A 119 8.23 -13.27 1.90
N THR A 120 8.81 -12.13 1.55
CA THR A 120 10.26 -11.96 1.47
C THR A 120 10.70 -10.82 2.38
N PHE A 121 11.56 -11.04 3.37
CA PHE A 121 12.08 -9.97 4.21
C PHE A 121 13.55 -9.75 3.91
N THR A 122 13.93 -8.53 3.52
CA THR A 122 15.31 -8.20 3.10
C THR A 122 15.83 -9.06 1.93
N GLY A 123 14.94 -9.46 1.01
CA GLY A 123 15.28 -10.34 -0.12
C GLY A 123 15.44 -11.81 0.27
N VAL A 124 15.12 -12.18 1.51
CA VAL A 124 15.15 -13.56 2.01
C VAL A 124 13.73 -14.03 2.25
N GLU A 125 13.38 -15.21 1.77
CA GLU A 125 12.06 -15.82 2.02
C GLU A 125 11.81 -15.99 3.53
N LEU A 126 10.64 -15.57 4.00
CA LEU A 126 10.19 -15.82 5.35
C LEU A 126 9.82 -17.28 5.50
N LYS A 127 10.54 -18.00 6.36
CA LYS A 127 10.22 -19.39 6.70
C LYS A 127 9.07 -19.43 7.68
N GLU A 128 8.05 -20.22 7.36
CA GLU A 128 7.04 -20.59 8.36
C GLU A 128 7.72 -21.28 9.53
N ARG A 129 7.48 -20.78 10.75
CA ARG A 129 7.94 -21.45 11.96
C ARG A 129 7.02 -22.64 12.20
N THR A 130 7.31 -23.76 11.56
CA THR A 130 6.73 -25.05 11.92
C THR A 130 7.35 -25.46 13.25
N GLU A 131 6.60 -25.28 14.33
CA GLU A 131 7.01 -25.75 15.66
C GLU A 131 7.21 -27.26 15.61
N SER A 132 8.47 -27.70 15.55
CA SER A 132 8.88 -28.98 16.12
C SER A 132 9.22 -28.69 17.57
N LEU A 133 8.22 -28.88 18.44
CA LEU A 133 8.43 -29.05 19.87
C LEU A 133 9.03 -30.46 20.05
N ASP A 134 10.37 -30.53 20.05
CA ASP A 134 11.12 -31.64 20.66
C ASP A 134 11.58 -31.23 22.06
#